data_AF-A0A931P478-F1
#
_entry.id   AF-A0A931P478-F1
#
_cell.length_a   1.000
_cell.length_b   1.000
_cell.length_c   1.000
_cell.angle_alpha   90.00
_cell.angle_beta   90.00
_cell.angle_gamma   90.00
#
_symmetry.space_group_name_H-M   'P 1'
#
loop_
_entity.id
_entity.type
_entity.pdbx_description
1 polymer ?
#
loop_
_entity_poly.entity_id
_entity_poly.type
_entity_poly.pdbx_seq_one_letter_code
_entity_poly.pdbx_strand_id
1 'polypeptide(L)'
;MPDRDTEELVEIFRHLWTRISHQARRDPDMAGLIRQLAMSLLRNAEVSGPPGGIAPSYPQRVKEPYGGAYGARGYGSGMPVHEPRYGEFEGEYYRPAATESHGWGGPEAGMVAPEPPRRIFGPDTIDLNLISERARLKAEGVRWAWTRERRIHAGADFMREIQPNDQSLVHRAKALSNCYMWMNDPFGPRLTDQRQMETLAGCFETLAEAVSLVKEVMPDRHKQPDLVKQALTYMAQSQSALRMIVRQVYDRDDQDQMESYQWLRRITQVERIYLSRYMRLDDPADPNDWVMIHEAVTRIEQQLDDTRRTSTEIKKQIRKLGYETSQIAHLPADLALPRWEIVFTTIEDLLDMEVPPSHPDMINPLLHIAPSIPDEVEVPDSCSTVWNHVVSVLEEKKQTEESTKALRSRMEPGLRSVTQSLKTRATDLPETPEIDSTTLIKDRLRGRSIVLVSGEVREPARRALQKELELKELIWFSLSGPEDMMDLKAEISSPDVVLVMVSPKAAEKAREELIQVCESTGKPLVRLSIGYGPSTVLSAIVNQAAERLTGGSQAAARGGSLTSVAPGRSSVASRRAPSTSAFGQGFDEEEDD
;
A
#
# COMPACT_ATOMS: atom_id res chain seq x y z
N MET A 1 -36.75 -39.23 4.81
CA MET A 1 -37.02 -37.83 5.20
C MET A 1 -36.27 -37.59 6.49
N PRO A 2 -35.41 -36.57 6.58
CA PRO A 2 -34.79 -36.25 7.86
C PRO A 2 -35.89 -35.93 8.87
N ASP A 3 -35.67 -36.35 10.11
CA ASP A 3 -36.60 -36.13 11.22
C ASP A 3 -36.76 -34.61 11.43
N ARG A 4 -37.96 -34.14 11.76
CA ARG A 4 -38.25 -32.70 11.86
C ARG A 4 -37.33 -32.00 12.87
N ASP A 5 -36.89 -32.76 13.88
CA ASP A 5 -35.95 -32.34 14.92
C ASP A 5 -34.51 -32.14 14.40
N THR A 6 -34.10 -32.87 13.35
CA THR A 6 -32.78 -32.69 12.73
C THR A 6 -32.67 -31.41 11.90
N GLU A 7 -33.75 -30.99 11.23
CA GLU A 7 -33.75 -29.71 10.50
C GLU A 7 -33.70 -28.52 11.45
N GLU A 8 -34.44 -28.58 12.56
CA GLU A 8 -34.44 -27.52 13.58
C GLU A 8 -33.05 -27.36 14.24
N LEU A 9 -32.36 -28.47 14.54
CA LEU A 9 -31.00 -28.45 15.07
C LEU A 9 -29.98 -27.88 14.09
N VAL A 10 -30.09 -28.17 12.79
CA VAL A 10 -29.21 -27.63 11.75
C VAL A 10 -29.43 -26.12 11.59
N GLU A 11 -30.67 -25.64 11.66
CA GLU A 11 -31.02 -24.22 11.60
C GLU A 11 -30.42 -23.45 12.79
N ILE A 12 -30.55 -23.99 14.01
CA ILE A 12 -29.97 -23.42 15.24
C ILE A 12 -28.44 -23.36 15.13
N PHE A 13 -27.80 -24.43 14.62
CA PHE A 13 -26.34 -24.46 14.46
C PHE A 13 -25.85 -23.44 13.44
N ARG A 14 -26.59 -23.26 12.32
CA ARG A 14 -26.27 -22.27 11.28
C ARG A 14 -26.35 -20.84 11.83
N HIS A 15 -27.35 -20.55 12.67
CA HIS A 15 -27.54 -19.24 13.28
C HIS A 15 -26.47 -18.94 14.34
N LEU A 16 -26.15 -19.91 15.20
CA LEU A 16 -25.05 -19.81 16.16
C LEU A 16 -23.70 -19.63 15.46
N TRP A 17 -23.43 -20.40 14.39
CA TRP A 17 -22.20 -20.30 13.61
C TRP A 17 -22.01 -18.92 12.98
N THR A 18 -23.09 -18.33 12.44
CA THR A 18 -23.06 -17.00 11.84
C THR A 18 -22.73 -15.92 12.88
N ARG A 19 -23.34 -15.98 14.07
CA ARG A 19 -23.06 -15.05 15.17
C ARG A 19 -21.63 -15.22 15.72
N ILE A 20 -21.20 -16.46 15.95
CA ILE A 20 -19.85 -16.78 16.42
C ILE A 20 -18.80 -16.32 15.41
N SER A 21 -19.04 -16.52 14.11
CA SER A 21 -18.15 -16.05 13.03
C SER A 21 -18.05 -14.52 12.97
N HIS A 22 -19.16 -13.81 13.21
CA HIS A 22 -19.16 -12.35 13.27
C HIS A 22 -18.40 -11.82 14.49
N GLN A 23 -18.54 -12.48 15.65
CA GLN A 23 -17.82 -12.13 16.87
C GLN A 23 -16.31 -12.42 16.74
N ALA A 24 -15.94 -13.53 16.11
CA ALA A 24 -14.56 -13.92 15.83
C ALA A 24 -13.82 -12.97 14.88
N ARG A 25 -14.54 -12.22 14.03
CA ARG A 25 -13.94 -11.15 13.21
C ARG A 25 -13.52 -9.94 14.05
N ARG A 26 -14.12 -9.77 15.23
CA ARG A 26 -13.85 -8.67 16.16
C ARG A 26 -12.90 -9.07 17.30
N ASP A 27 -12.76 -10.38 17.57
CA ASP A 27 -11.91 -10.94 18.62
C ASP A 27 -10.98 -12.06 18.08
N PRO A 28 -9.66 -11.80 17.97
CA PRO A 28 -8.68 -12.76 17.46
C PRO A 28 -8.55 -14.04 18.30
N ASP A 29 -8.76 -13.96 19.61
CA ASP A 29 -8.61 -15.10 20.53
C ASP A 29 -9.78 -16.08 20.35
N MET A 30 -10.99 -15.52 20.17
CA MET A 30 -12.18 -16.29 19.84
C MET A 30 -12.04 -17.00 18.46
N ALA A 31 -11.40 -16.35 17.47
CA ALA A 31 -11.11 -16.97 16.18
C ALA A 31 -10.10 -18.14 16.26
N GLY A 32 -9.22 -18.13 17.26
CA GLY A 32 -8.32 -19.25 17.57
C GLY A 32 -9.08 -20.45 18.14
N LEU A 33 -9.93 -20.21 19.14
CA LEU A 33 -10.76 -21.25 19.78
C LEU A 33 -11.73 -21.92 18.79
N ILE A 34 -12.37 -21.15 17.90
CA ILE A 34 -13.27 -21.70 16.88
C ILE A 34 -12.51 -22.60 15.91
N ARG A 35 -11.29 -22.22 15.51
CA ARG A 35 -10.44 -23.06 14.66
C ARG A 35 -10.06 -24.36 15.36
N GLN A 36 -9.68 -24.31 16.64
CA GLN A 36 -9.38 -25.51 17.42
C GLN A 36 -10.59 -26.44 17.55
N LEU A 37 -11.78 -25.88 17.82
CA LEU A 37 -13.03 -26.63 17.90
C LEU A 37 -13.39 -27.26 16.54
N ALA A 38 -13.28 -26.51 15.45
CA ALA A 38 -13.56 -27.01 14.10
C ALA A 38 -12.59 -28.14 13.70
N MET A 39 -11.30 -28.01 14.04
CA MET A 39 -10.31 -29.06 13.79
C MET A 39 -10.55 -30.31 14.66
N SER A 40 -11.00 -30.13 15.90
CA SER A 40 -11.43 -31.24 16.78
C SER A 40 -12.63 -31.99 16.20
N LEU A 41 -13.65 -31.27 15.72
CA LEU A 41 -14.84 -31.86 15.10
C LEU A 41 -14.53 -32.57 13.78
N LEU A 42 -13.69 -31.98 12.93
CA LEU A 42 -13.22 -32.60 11.68
C LEU A 42 -12.44 -33.90 11.96
N ARG A 43 -11.53 -33.87 12.94
CA ARG A 43 -10.76 -35.05 13.34
C ARG A 43 -11.66 -36.17 13.88
N ASN A 44 -12.75 -35.84 14.56
CA ASN A 44 -13.74 -36.82 15.02
C ASN A 44 -14.68 -37.31 13.89
N ALA A 45 -14.94 -36.48 12.89
CA ALA A 45 -15.74 -36.87 11.73
C ALA A 45 -14.97 -37.80 10.77
N GLU A 46 -13.65 -37.63 10.62
CA GLU A 46 -12.79 -38.49 9.79
C GLU A 46 -12.67 -39.94 10.28
N VAL A 47 -12.96 -40.21 11.56
CA VAL A 47 -13.04 -41.58 12.10
C VAL A 47 -14.29 -42.32 11.60
N SER A 48 -15.23 -41.60 10.97
CA SER A 48 -16.51 -42.13 10.45
C SER A 48 -16.65 -41.86 8.95
N GLY A 49 -15.76 -42.44 8.12
CA GLY A 49 -15.80 -42.24 6.67
C GLY A 49 -17.05 -42.85 5.99
N PRO A 50 -17.71 -42.15 5.05
CA PRO A 50 -18.78 -42.72 4.21
C PRO A 50 -18.20 -43.48 2.98
N PRO A 51 -18.94 -44.45 2.42
CA PRO A 51 -18.48 -45.25 1.29
C PRO A 51 -18.68 -44.50 -0.05
N GLY A 52 -17.56 -44.25 -0.76
CA GLY A 52 -17.43 -44.17 -2.22
C GLY A 52 -18.35 -43.24 -3.03
N GLY A 53 -17.82 -42.14 -3.58
CA GLY A 53 -18.50 -41.32 -4.59
C GLY A 53 -17.55 -40.44 -5.42
N ILE A 54 -17.72 -40.50 -6.74
CA ILE A 54 -16.86 -40.01 -7.83
C ILE A 54 -16.86 -38.46 -7.94
N ALA A 55 -15.69 -37.87 -8.25
CA ALA A 55 -15.54 -36.43 -8.47
C ALA A 55 -15.82 -36.02 -9.94
N PRO A 56 -16.47 -34.86 -10.21
CA PRO A 56 -16.75 -34.41 -11.57
C PRO A 56 -15.67 -33.48 -12.14
N SER A 57 -15.40 -33.63 -13.45
CA SER A 57 -14.46 -32.84 -14.25
C SER A 57 -15.10 -31.59 -14.87
N TYR A 58 -14.36 -30.46 -14.90
CA TYR A 58 -14.75 -29.24 -15.63
C TYR A 58 -14.06 -29.13 -17.01
N PRO A 59 -14.71 -28.59 -18.06
CA PRO A 59 -14.11 -28.46 -19.39
C PRO A 59 -13.36 -27.13 -19.59
N GLN A 60 -12.31 -27.20 -20.42
CA GLN A 60 -11.45 -26.09 -20.86
C GLN A 60 -12.14 -25.15 -21.86
N ARG A 61 -11.79 -23.86 -21.79
CA ARG A 61 -12.28 -22.78 -22.64
C ARG A 61 -11.33 -22.55 -23.84
N VAL A 62 -11.90 -22.56 -25.04
CA VAL A 62 -11.23 -22.30 -26.33
C VAL A 62 -10.99 -20.80 -26.53
N LYS A 63 -9.84 -20.43 -27.12
CA LYS A 63 -9.49 -19.07 -27.57
C LYS A 63 -9.80 -18.92 -29.07
N GLU A 64 -10.44 -17.82 -29.45
CA GLU A 64 -10.51 -17.36 -30.85
C GLU A 64 -9.51 -16.21 -31.12
N PRO A 65 -8.98 -16.06 -32.35
CA PRO A 65 -8.06 -14.99 -32.71
C PRO A 65 -8.77 -13.83 -33.42
N TYR A 66 -8.40 -12.59 -33.08
CA TYR A 66 -8.72 -11.40 -33.86
C TYR A 66 -7.54 -11.04 -34.77
N GLY A 67 -7.78 -11.04 -36.08
CA GLY A 67 -6.97 -10.37 -37.08
C GLY A 67 -7.73 -9.15 -37.62
N GLY A 68 -7.02 -8.07 -37.91
CA GLY A 68 -7.60 -6.87 -38.54
C GLY A 68 -6.51 -5.90 -38.96
N ALA A 69 -6.21 -5.90 -40.26
CA ALA A 69 -5.27 -5.01 -40.93
C ALA A 69 -5.99 -3.77 -41.47
N TYR A 70 -5.37 -2.60 -41.31
CA TYR A 70 -5.60 -1.36 -42.08
C TYR A 70 -4.23 -0.66 -42.09
N GLY A 71 -3.68 -0.10 -43.17
CA GLY A 71 -4.24 0.46 -44.40
C GLY A 71 -3.53 1.80 -44.59
N ALA A 72 -2.40 1.80 -45.31
CA ALA A 72 -1.56 2.97 -45.52
C ALA A 72 -2.13 3.88 -46.62
N ARG A 73 -2.15 5.20 -46.37
CA ARG A 73 -2.29 6.24 -47.40
C ARG A 73 -1.28 7.36 -47.15
N GLY A 74 -0.52 7.69 -48.19
CA GLY A 74 0.41 8.83 -48.24
C GLY A 74 -0.22 10.09 -48.86
N TYR A 75 0.69 10.98 -49.29
CA TYR A 75 0.57 12.38 -49.78
C TYR A 75 0.79 13.44 -48.68
N GLY A 76 1.67 14.43 -48.81
CA GLY A 76 2.53 14.83 -49.93
C GLY A 76 3.53 15.95 -49.57
N SER A 77 4.38 16.28 -50.56
CA SER A 77 5.29 17.43 -50.73
C SER A 77 4.81 18.75 -50.10
N GLY A 78 5.62 19.68 -49.58
CA GLY A 78 6.98 20.10 -49.92
C GLY A 78 6.96 21.59 -50.26
N MET A 79 7.60 22.46 -49.46
CA MET A 79 7.91 23.86 -49.77
C MET A 79 9.13 24.30 -48.94
N PRO A 80 10.12 25.03 -49.51
CA PRO A 80 11.31 25.48 -48.81
C PRO A 80 11.06 26.84 -48.12
N VAL A 81 11.46 26.96 -46.85
CA VAL A 81 11.45 28.23 -46.12
C VAL A 81 12.84 28.86 -46.19
N HIS A 82 12.91 30.09 -46.70
CA HIS A 82 14.10 30.94 -46.71
C HIS A 82 14.44 31.39 -45.27
N GLU A 83 15.63 31.05 -44.78
CA GLU A 83 16.22 31.65 -43.58
C GLU A 83 16.76 33.07 -43.89
N PRO A 84 16.52 34.08 -43.03
CA PRO A 84 17.25 35.33 -43.09
C PRO A 84 18.61 35.18 -42.38
N ARG A 85 19.69 35.47 -43.12
CA ARG A 85 21.04 35.70 -42.58
C ARG A 85 21.01 36.85 -41.56
N TYR A 86 21.22 36.54 -40.29
CA TYR A 86 21.59 37.53 -39.27
C TYR A 86 23.09 37.81 -39.35
N GLY A 87 23.42 39.10 -39.37
CA GLY A 87 24.78 39.62 -39.50
C GLY A 87 25.66 39.32 -38.30
N GLU A 88 26.94 39.19 -38.61
CA GLU A 88 28.08 39.06 -37.69
C GLU A 88 28.06 40.18 -36.65
N PHE A 89 27.86 39.81 -35.39
CA PHE A 89 28.19 40.64 -34.24
C PHE A 89 29.37 39.97 -33.54
N GLU A 90 30.59 40.34 -33.95
CA GLU A 90 31.83 39.94 -33.28
C GLU A 90 31.92 40.68 -31.93
N GLY A 91 31.33 40.09 -30.89
CA GLY A 91 31.60 40.41 -29.50
C GLY A 91 32.41 39.27 -28.88
N GLU A 92 33.70 39.49 -28.68
CA GLU A 92 34.63 38.55 -28.06
C GLU A 92 34.18 38.15 -26.65
N TYR A 93 33.48 37.02 -26.53
CA TYR A 93 33.29 36.37 -25.25
C TYR A 93 34.51 35.49 -24.93
N TYR A 94 35.19 35.89 -23.87
CA TYR A 94 36.32 35.25 -23.21
C TYR A 94 36.15 33.72 -23.09
N ARG A 95 36.94 32.97 -23.86
CA ARG A 95 37.02 31.50 -23.85
C ARG A 95 38.19 31.10 -22.94
N PRO A 96 37.99 30.44 -21.78
CA PRO A 96 39.13 29.90 -21.03
C PRO A 96 39.75 28.76 -21.85
N ALA A 97 41.06 28.85 -22.08
CA ALA A 97 41.83 27.85 -22.81
C ALA A 97 41.68 26.47 -22.16
N ALA A 98 41.13 25.51 -22.92
CA ALA A 98 41.20 24.11 -22.57
C ALA A 98 42.65 23.64 -22.70
N THR A 99 43.23 23.22 -21.59
CA THR A 99 44.53 22.55 -21.55
C THR A 99 44.44 21.21 -22.28
N GLU A 100 45.32 21.05 -23.27
CA GLU A 100 45.50 19.86 -24.09
C GLU A 100 45.85 18.64 -23.21
N SER A 101 44.90 17.73 -23.03
CA SER A 101 45.18 16.42 -22.45
C SER A 101 45.71 15.48 -23.52
N HIS A 102 46.87 14.91 -23.20
CA HIS A 102 47.65 14.01 -24.05
C HIS A 102 46.86 12.76 -24.47
N GLY A 103 47.05 12.40 -25.74
CA GLY A 103 46.48 11.23 -26.36
C GLY A 103 46.91 9.92 -25.70
N TRP A 104 45.94 9.02 -25.55
CA TRP A 104 46.16 7.60 -25.34
C TRP A 104 45.56 6.85 -26.53
N GLY A 105 46.40 6.53 -27.51
CA GLY A 105 46.11 5.53 -28.52
C GLY A 105 46.36 4.13 -27.95
N GLY A 106 45.31 3.32 -27.86
CA GLY A 106 45.37 1.89 -27.56
C GLY A 106 44.48 1.14 -28.55
N PRO A 107 44.84 -0.11 -28.93
CA PRO A 107 44.34 -0.76 -30.13
C PRO A 107 42.89 -1.22 -30.00
N GLU A 108 42.16 -1.11 -31.11
CA GLU A 108 40.80 -1.60 -31.31
C GLU A 108 40.70 -3.10 -31.06
N ALA A 109 40.19 -3.48 -29.88
CA ALA A 109 39.71 -4.82 -29.61
C ALA A 109 38.18 -4.76 -29.48
N GLY A 110 37.48 -5.38 -30.44
CA GLY A 110 36.03 -5.49 -30.49
C GLY A 110 35.45 -6.31 -29.33
N MET A 111 35.36 -5.70 -28.16
CA MET A 111 34.55 -6.19 -27.06
C MET A 111 33.18 -5.53 -27.12
N VAL A 112 32.15 -6.32 -27.43
CA VAL A 112 30.76 -5.96 -27.14
C VAL A 112 30.70 -5.77 -25.62
N ALA A 113 30.66 -4.50 -25.20
CA ALA A 113 30.49 -4.16 -23.80
C ALA A 113 29.21 -4.85 -23.31
N PRO A 114 29.25 -5.60 -22.19
CA PRO A 114 28.03 -6.18 -21.63
C PRO A 114 27.04 -5.02 -21.41
N GLU A 115 25.83 -5.14 -21.97
CA GLU A 115 24.77 -4.16 -21.71
C GLU A 115 24.70 -3.94 -20.20
N PRO A 116 24.82 -2.68 -19.72
CA PRO A 116 24.73 -2.42 -18.29
C PRO A 116 23.40 -3.01 -17.80
N PRO A 117 23.39 -3.69 -16.64
CA PRO A 117 22.18 -4.33 -16.14
C PRO A 117 21.06 -3.30 -16.12
N ARG A 118 19.97 -3.59 -16.85
CA ARG A 118 18.77 -2.75 -16.84
C ARG A 118 18.38 -2.55 -15.39
N ARG A 119 18.53 -1.32 -14.88
CA ARG A 119 18.16 -0.97 -13.50
C ARG A 119 16.67 -1.29 -13.34
N ILE A 120 16.37 -2.34 -12.59
CA ILE A 120 15.01 -2.67 -12.20
C ILE A 120 14.64 -1.66 -11.11
N PHE A 121 14.01 -0.56 -11.51
CA PHE A 121 13.48 0.43 -10.58
C PHE A 121 12.30 -0.19 -9.81
N GLY A 122 12.51 -0.45 -8.52
CA GLY A 122 11.48 -0.88 -7.59
C GLY A 122 10.37 0.18 -7.39
N PRO A 123 9.24 -0.16 -6.76
CA PRO A 123 8.13 0.79 -6.50
C PRO A 123 8.55 1.98 -5.68
N ASP A 124 9.53 1.74 -4.82
CA ASP A 124 9.96 2.65 -3.77
C ASP A 124 11.04 3.63 -4.27
N THR A 125 11.34 3.69 -5.57
CA THR A 125 12.43 4.54 -6.09
C THR A 125 11.98 5.89 -6.66
N ILE A 126 10.72 6.04 -7.05
CA ILE A 126 10.22 7.30 -7.63
C ILE A 126 9.52 8.10 -6.52
N ASP A 127 10.17 9.18 -6.09
CA ASP A 127 9.65 10.07 -5.06
C ASP A 127 8.78 11.19 -5.69
N LEU A 128 7.48 11.14 -5.42
CA LEU A 128 6.54 12.15 -5.88
C LEU A 128 6.80 13.54 -5.24
N ASN A 129 7.39 13.62 -4.04
CA ASN A 129 7.78 14.91 -3.46
C ASN A 129 8.82 15.58 -4.36
N LEU A 130 9.86 14.83 -4.70
CA LEU A 130 10.95 15.31 -5.54
C LEU A 130 10.45 15.76 -6.92
N ILE A 131 9.57 14.99 -7.55
CA ILE A 131 8.97 15.38 -8.85
C ILE A 131 8.24 16.72 -8.73
N SER A 132 7.39 16.89 -7.71
CA SER A 132 6.65 18.14 -7.50
C SER A 132 7.59 19.33 -7.27
N GLU A 133 8.61 19.17 -6.44
CA GLU A 133 9.60 20.23 -6.16
C GLU A 133 10.41 20.60 -7.39
N ARG A 134 10.91 19.61 -8.15
CA ARG A 134 11.66 19.85 -9.39
C ARG A 134 10.78 20.52 -10.46
N ALA A 135 9.54 20.08 -10.62
CA ALA A 135 8.61 20.67 -11.57
C ALA A 135 8.30 22.15 -11.23
N ARG A 136 8.06 22.49 -9.95
CA ARG A 136 7.90 23.90 -9.52
C ARG A 136 9.15 24.73 -9.81
N LEU A 137 10.34 24.20 -9.49
CA LEU A 137 11.59 24.89 -9.75
C LEU A 137 11.83 25.10 -11.27
N LYS A 138 11.49 24.11 -12.09
CA LYS A 138 11.57 24.22 -13.55
C LYS A 138 10.60 25.26 -14.10
N ALA A 139 9.37 25.35 -13.60
CA ALA A 139 8.45 26.41 -13.98
C ALA A 139 9.01 27.81 -13.66
N GLU A 140 9.61 27.98 -12.48
CA GLU A 140 10.32 29.21 -12.11
C GLU A 140 11.50 29.49 -13.06
N GLY A 141 12.29 28.47 -13.39
CA GLY A 141 13.39 28.57 -14.34
C GLY A 141 12.97 28.98 -15.74
N VAL A 142 11.84 28.47 -16.24
CA VAL A 142 11.27 28.86 -17.53
C VAL A 142 10.92 30.35 -17.52
N ARG A 143 10.21 30.84 -16.50
CA ARG A 143 9.87 32.28 -16.41
C ARG A 143 11.11 33.16 -16.30
N TRP A 144 12.11 32.70 -15.55
CA TRP A 144 13.37 33.40 -15.42
C TRP A 144 14.13 33.43 -16.75
N ALA A 145 14.18 32.33 -17.50
CA ALA A 145 14.83 32.29 -18.81
C ALA A 145 14.22 33.33 -19.78
N TRP A 146 12.89 33.49 -19.78
CA TRP A 146 12.22 34.57 -20.53
C TRP A 146 12.62 35.97 -20.03
N THR A 147 12.60 36.17 -18.72
CA THR A 147 12.98 37.46 -18.09
C THR A 147 14.43 37.83 -18.40
N ARG A 148 15.33 36.84 -18.39
CA ARG A 148 16.74 36.95 -18.73
C ARG A 148 16.92 37.44 -20.17
N GLU A 149 16.30 36.80 -21.15
CA GLU A 149 16.40 37.22 -22.56
C GLU A 149 15.91 38.67 -22.75
N ARG A 150 14.78 39.03 -22.13
CA ARG A 150 14.29 40.42 -22.17
C ARG A 150 15.26 41.42 -21.56
N ARG A 151 15.91 41.08 -20.46
CA ARG A 151 16.91 41.93 -19.79
C ARG A 151 18.18 42.08 -20.63
N ILE A 152 18.66 41.00 -21.25
CA ILE A 152 19.80 41.04 -22.17
C ILE A 152 19.49 41.99 -23.34
N HIS A 153 18.31 41.85 -23.96
CA HIS A 153 17.88 42.74 -25.03
C HIS A 153 17.72 44.21 -24.60
N ALA A 154 17.39 44.46 -23.33
CA ALA A 154 17.30 45.79 -22.76
C ALA A 154 18.68 46.38 -22.33
N GLY A 155 19.78 45.64 -22.53
CA GLY A 155 21.13 46.08 -22.17
C GLY A 155 21.46 45.97 -20.67
N ALA A 156 20.76 45.10 -19.93
CA ALA A 156 21.06 44.84 -18.52
C ALA A 156 22.46 44.24 -18.35
N ASP A 157 23.14 44.60 -17.25
CA ASP A 157 24.46 44.05 -16.94
C ASP A 157 24.35 42.58 -16.52
N PHE A 158 24.97 41.68 -17.30
CA PHE A 158 24.86 40.24 -17.06
C PHE A 158 25.39 39.84 -15.67
N MET A 159 26.52 40.39 -15.24
CA MET A 159 27.18 39.99 -13.99
C MET A 159 26.40 40.47 -12.76
N ARG A 160 25.76 41.65 -12.85
CA ARG A 160 25.07 42.28 -11.73
C ARG A 160 23.59 41.92 -11.64
N GLU A 161 22.89 41.83 -12.76
CA GLU A 161 21.43 41.73 -12.78
C GLU A 161 20.90 40.33 -13.15
N ILE A 162 21.70 39.54 -13.86
CA ILE A 162 21.27 38.24 -14.43
C ILE A 162 21.94 37.08 -13.69
N GLN A 163 23.27 37.06 -13.66
CA GLN A 163 24.07 35.96 -13.11
C GLN A 163 23.67 35.55 -11.67
N PRO A 164 23.37 36.48 -10.74
CA PRO A 164 22.98 36.08 -9.38
C PRO A 164 21.69 35.23 -9.34
N ASN A 165 20.73 35.54 -10.21
CA ASN A 165 19.47 34.81 -10.29
C ASN A 165 19.67 33.44 -10.96
N ASP A 166 20.49 33.37 -12.03
CA ASP A 166 20.90 32.10 -12.65
C ASP A 166 21.62 31.19 -11.62
N GLN A 167 22.57 31.74 -10.86
CA GLN A 167 23.30 30.99 -9.83
C GLN A 167 22.38 30.51 -8.71
N SER A 168 21.41 31.33 -8.29
CA SER A 168 20.42 30.95 -7.27
C SER A 168 19.57 29.76 -7.72
N LEU A 169 19.05 29.78 -8.96
CA LEU A 169 18.28 28.67 -9.52
C LEU A 169 19.12 27.40 -9.69
N VAL A 170 20.35 27.52 -10.20
CA VAL A 170 21.27 26.39 -10.35
C VAL A 170 21.64 25.79 -8.99
N HIS A 171 21.85 26.61 -7.96
CA HIS A 171 22.13 26.14 -6.62
C HIS A 171 20.95 25.37 -6.03
N ARG A 172 19.72 25.89 -6.15
CA ARG A 172 18.50 25.19 -5.73
C ARG A 172 18.29 23.89 -6.49
N ALA A 173 18.56 23.87 -7.80
CA ALA A 173 18.45 22.67 -8.61
C ALA A 173 19.48 21.61 -8.18
N LYS A 174 20.73 21.99 -7.90
CA LYS A 174 21.77 21.07 -7.40
C LYS A 174 21.45 20.48 -6.03
N ALA A 175 20.64 21.15 -5.21
CA ALA A 175 20.16 20.61 -3.94
C ALA A 175 19.10 19.51 -4.12
N LEU A 176 18.44 19.46 -5.28
CA LEU A 176 17.46 18.42 -5.61
C LEU A 176 18.13 17.32 -6.45
N SER A 177 17.93 16.06 -6.06
CA SER A 177 18.56 14.95 -6.77
C SER A 177 18.06 14.86 -8.23
N ASN A 178 19.01 14.74 -9.16
CA ASN A 178 18.75 14.67 -10.60
C ASN A 178 17.87 15.81 -11.15
N CYS A 179 18.01 17.05 -10.66
CA CYS A 179 17.30 18.21 -11.21
C CYS A 179 18.17 18.98 -12.20
N TYR A 180 18.00 18.70 -13.49
CA TYR A 180 18.68 19.44 -14.56
C TYR A 180 17.79 20.57 -15.13
N MET A 181 18.28 21.80 -15.05
CA MET A 181 17.60 23.02 -15.49
C MET A 181 17.97 23.36 -16.94
N TRP A 182 17.53 22.55 -17.89
CA TRP A 182 17.90 22.69 -19.31
C TRP A 182 17.49 24.03 -19.93
N MET A 183 16.40 24.66 -19.44
CA MET A 183 15.95 25.99 -19.87
C MET A 183 16.89 27.13 -19.43
N ASN A 184 17.73 26.88 -18.42
CA ASN A 184 18.73 27.82 -17.93
C ASN A 184 20.12 27.56 -18.52
N ASP A 185 20.32 26.44 -19.23
CA ASP A 185 21.61 26.09 -19.84
C ASP A 185 21.99 27.12 -20.92
N PRO A 186 23.18 27.75 -20.86
CA PRO A 186 23.67 28.64 -21.90
C PRO A 186 23.73 28.03 -23.30
N PHE A 187 23.85 26.69 -23.38
CA PHE A 187 23.85 25.92 -24.61
C PHE A 187 22.51 25.21 -24.87
N GLY A 188 21.51 25.45 -24.02
CA GLY A 188 20.16 24.94 -24.18
C GLY A 188 19.39 25.61 -25.33
N PRO A 189 18.18 25.12 -25.62
CA PRO A 189 17.31 25.75 -26.62
C PRO A 189 17.02 27.21 -26.22
N ARG A 190 17.11 28.12 -27.19
CA ARG A 190 16.69 29.51 -26.97
C ARG A 190 15.19 29.61 -27.11
N LEU A 191 14.53 29.94 -26.00
CA LEU A 191 13.08 30.03 -25.94
C LEU A 191 12.65 31.47 -26.22
N THR A 192 12.37 31.78 -27.49
CA THR A 192 12.08 33.16 -27.95
C THR A 192 10.60 33.50 -28.01
N ASP A 193 9.71 32.51 -28.06
CA ASP A 193 8.26 32.74 -28.09
C ASP A 193 7.67 32.83 -26.68
N GLN A 194 7.18 34.01 -26.32
CA GLN A 194 6.54 34.28 -25.03
C GLN A 194 5.39 33.30 -24.73
N ARG A 195 4.56 32.99 -25.73
CA ARG A 195 3.39 32.13 -25.52
C ARG A 195 3.82 30.70 -25.22
N GLN A 196 4.82 30.18 -25.93
CA GLN A 196 5.39 28.85 -25.64
C GLN A 196 6.00 28.80 -24.25
N MET A 197 6.65 29.87 -23.81
CA MET A 197 7.23 29.97 -22.46
C MET A 197 6.18 29.95 -21.36
N GLU A 198 5.11 30.72 -21.53
CA GLU A 198 3.97 30.73 -20.61
C GLU A 198 3.31 29.35 -20.54
N THR A 199 3.08 28.72 -21.69
CA THR A 199 2.52 27.36 -21.78
C THR A 199 3.44 26.32 -21.11
N LEU A 200 4.75 26.39 -21.35
CA LEU A 200 5.72 25.47 -20.76
C LEU A 200 5.77 25.61 -19.22
N ALA A 201 5.86 26.84 -18.72
CA ALA A 201 5.85 27.10 -17.28
C ALA A 201 4.54 26.61 -16.64
N GLY A 202 3.40 26.92 -17.28
CA GLY A 202 2.09 26.47 -16.84
C GLY A 202 1.96 24.94 -16.81
N CYS A 203 2.50 24.23 -17.80
CA CYS A 203 2.51 22.76 -17.80
C CYS A 203 3.35 22.17 -16.66
N PHE A 204 4.50 22.76 -16.33
CA PHE A 204 5.32 22.32 -15.20
C PHE A 204 4.61 22.53 -13.85
N GLU A 205 3.99 23.68 -13.62
CA GLU A 205 3.19 23.92 -12.41
C GLU A 205 2.00 22.98 -12.30
N THR A 206 1.27 22.82 -13.40
CA THR A 206 0.09 21.95 -13.44
C THR A 206 0.48 20.49 -13.19
N LEU A 207 1.66 20.05 -13.62
CA LEU A 207 2.20 18.74 -13.24
C LEU A 207 2.53 18.69 -11.74
N ALA A 208 3.19 19.72 -11.19
CA ALA A 208 3.55 19.76 -9.78
C ALA A 208 2.33 19.70 -8.85
N GLU A 209 1.28 20.46 -9.16
CA GLU A 209 0.03 20.45 -8.38
C GLU A 209 -0.70 19.11 -8.53
N ALA A 210 -0.81 18.57 -9.76
CA ALA A 210 -1.42 17.25 -9.95
C ALA A 210 -0.68 16.13 -9.20
N VAL A 211 0.66 16.16 -9.17
CA VAL A 211 1.48 15.22 -8.38
C VAL A 211 1.23 15.41 -6.88
N SER A 212 1.14 16.66 -6.42
CA SER A 212 0.87 16.98 -5.01
C SER A 212 -0.50 16.46 -4.58
N LEU A 213 -1.55 16.72 -5.37
CA LEU A 213 -2.88 16.19 -5.15
C LEU A 213 -2.89 14.66 -5.08
N VAL A 214 -2.21 13.97 -6.00
CA VAL A 214 -2.13 12.50 -5.99
C VAL A 214 -1.50 11.98 -4.68
N LYS A 215 -0.43 12.61 -4.18
CA LYS A 215 0.18 12.23 -2.90
C LYS A 215 -0.80 12.36 -1.74
N GLU A 216 -1.67 13.37 -1.78
CA GLU A 216 -2.62 13.65 -0.72
C GLU A 216 -3.81 12.69 -0.69
N VAL A 217 -4.30 12.24 -1.86
CA VAL A 217 -5.47 11.34 -1.93
C VAL A 217 -5.11 9.86 -1.76
N MET A 218 -3.88 9.47 -2.09
CA MET A 218 -3.46 8.06 -2.07
C MET A 218 -3.48 7.36 -0.70
N PRO A 219 -3.14 8.01 0.43
CA PRO A 219 -3.24 7.40 1.76
C PRO A 219 -4.66 6.94 2.12
N ASP A 220 -5.67 7.68 1.67
CA ASP A 220 -7.09 7.41 1.93
C ASP A 220 -7.82 6.80 0.73
N ARG A 221 -7.10 6.17 -0.21
CA ARG A 221 -7.63 5.73 -1.50
C ARG A 221 -8.87 4.82 -1.46
N HIS A 222 -9.03 4.04 -0.39
CA HIS A 222 -10.19 3.16 -0.22
C HIS A 222 -11.45 3.91 0.22
N LYS A 223 -11.30 5.10 0.81
CA LYS A 223 -12.43 5.92 1.26
C LYS A 223 -13.02 6.77 0.13
N GLN A 224 -12.18 7.14 -0.84
CA GLN A 224 -12.53 8.09 -1.89
C GLN A 224 -12.03 7.62 -3.27
N PRO A 225 -12.48 6.45 -3.77
CA PRO A 225 -11.95 5.87 -5.02
C PRO A 225 -12.16 6.78 -6.25
N ASP A 226 -13.25 7.55 -6.27
CA ASP A 226 -13.54 8.47 -7.37
C ASP A 226 -12.58 9.67 -7.40
N LEU A 227 -12.23 10.23 -6.25
CA LEU A 227 -11.25 11.33 -6.16
C LEU A 227 -9.85 10.86 -6.55
N VAL A 228 -9.47 9.64 -6.14
CA VAL A 228 -8.21 9.02 -6.57
C VAL A 228 -8.17 8.88 -8.09
N LYS A 229 -9.23 8.34 -8.70
CA LYS A 229 -9.29 8.18 -10.15
C LYS A 229 -9.22 9.52 -10.88
N GLN A 230 -9.90 10.54 -10.37
CA GLN A 230 -9.83 11.90 -10.94
C GLN A 230 -8.43 12.49 -10.84
N ALA A 231 -7.80 12.43 -9.66
CA ALA A 231 -6.43 12.91 -9.44
C ALA A 231 -5.42 12.22 -10.37
N LEU A 232 -5.49 10.89 -10.49
CA LEU A 232 -4.63 10.13 -11.41
C LEU A 232 -4.89 10.49 -12.88
N THR A 233 -6.14 10.79 -13.24
CA THR A 233 -6.51 11.22 -14.60
C THR A 233 -5.88 12.58 -14.93
N TYR A 234 -5.97 13.55 -14.02
CA TYR A 234 -5.37 14.86 -14.24
C TYR A 234 -3.85 14.82 -14.18
N MET A 235 -3.23 14.00 -13.32
CA MET A 235 -1.77 13.78 -13.38
C MET A 235 -1.35 13.18 -14.74
N ALA A 236 -2.12 12.23 -15.29
CA ALA A 236 -1.87 11.66 -16.62
C ALA A 236 -2.02 12.70 -17.73
N GLN A 237 -3.00 13.59 -17.63
CA GLN A 237 -3.19 14.69 -18.58
C GLN A 237 -2.05 15.72 -18.48
N SER A 238 -1.69 16.16 -17.27
CA SER A 238 -0.60 17.12 -17.03
C SER A 238 0.74 16.63 -17.56
N GLN A 239 1.13 15.37 -17.29
CA GLN A 239 2.40 14.84 -17.81
C GLN A 239 2.37 14.72 -19.34
N SER A 240 1.22 14.40 -19.93
CA SER A 240 1.12 14.31 -21.39
C SER A 240 1.19 15.69 -22.04
N ALA A 241 0.58 16.72 -21.44
CA ALA A 241 0.65 18.10 -21.90
C ALA A 241 2.08 18.61 -21.83
N LEU A 242 2.76 18.38 -20.70
CA LEU A 242 4.18 18.71 -20.53
C LEU A 242 5.06 18.03 -21.59
N ARG A 243 4.84 16.75 -21.86
CA ARG A 243 5.57 16.02 -22.92
C ARG A 243 5.44 16.72 -24.28
N MET A 244 4.24 17.17 -24.62
CA MET A 244 3.98 17.81 -25.91
C MET A 244 4.70 19.16 -26.03
N ILE A 245 4.60 20.03 -25.03
CA ILE A 245 5.28 21.33 -25.08
C ILE A 245 6.81 21.18 -25.00
N VAL A 246 7.32 20.26 -24.16
CA VAL A 246 8.76 19.99 -24.08
C VAL A 246 9.30 19.58 -25.45
N ARG A 247 8.64 18.66 -26.17
CA ARG A 247 9.08 18.25 -27.52
C ARG A 247 9.03 19.34 -28.57
N GLN A 248 8.16 20.35 -28.40
CA GLN A 248 8.10 21.49 -29.31
C GLN A 248 9.29 22.43 -29.12
N VAL A 249 9.81 22.54 -27.89
CA VAL A 249 10.87 23.50 -27.52
C VAL A 249 12.23 22.85 -27.28
N TYR A 250 12.27 21.54 -27.08
CA TYR A 250 13.45 20.77 -26.69
C TYR A 250 13.40 19.35 -27.27
N ASP A 251 14.46 18.94 -27.95
CA ASP A 251 14.55 17.65 -28.65
C ASP A 251 14.83 16.45 -27.71
N ARG A 252 14.61 16.60 -26.40
CA ARG A 252 14.77 15.52 -25.42
C ARG A 252 13.58 15.45 -24.49
N ASP A 253 13.30 14.26 -24.01
CA ASP A 253 12.26 14.06 -23.00
C ASP A 253 12.69 14.67 -21.66
N ASP A 254 11.74 15.24 -20.92
CA ASP A 254 11.99 15.77 -19.57
C ASP A 254 11.92 14.65 -18.52
N GLN A 255 12.87 14.64 -17.59
CA GLN A 255 12.96 13.62 -16.55
C GLN A 255 11.73 13.56 -15.63
N ASP A 256 11.17 14.71 -15.21
CA ASP A 256 10.01 14.76 -14.30
C ASP A 256 8.74 14.24 -14.99
N GLN A 257 8.61 14.55 -16.28
CA GLN A 257 7.54 14.01 -17.10
C GLN A 257 7.64 12.48 -17.20
N MET A 258 8.82 11.96 -17.50
CA MET A 258 9.05 10.52 -17.66
C MET A 258 8.87 9.73 -16.36
N GLU A 259 9.40 10.24 -15.24
CA GLU A 259 9.21 9.62 -13.92
C GLU A 259 7.74 9.64 -13.51
N SER A 260 7.02 10.73 -13.77
CA SER A 260 5.57 10.83 -13.54
C SER A 260 4.79 9.76 -14.32
N TYR A 261 5.10 9.59 -15.62
CA TYR A 261 4.50 8.56 -16.46
C TYR A 261 4.79 7.13 -15.95
N GLN A 262 6.04 6.86 -15.58
CA GLN A 262 6.45 5.55 -15.07
C GLN A 262 5.75 5.23 -13.75
N TRP A 263 5.64 6.21 -12.85
CA TRP A 263 4.90 6.08 -11.61
C TRP A 263 3.42 5.82 -11.86
N LEU A 264 2.78 6.59 -12.74
CA LEU A 264 1.36 6.42 -13.12
C LEU A 264 1.07 5.04 -13.69
N ARG A 265 1.88 4.59 -14.66
CA ARG A 265 1.72 3.26 -15.27
C ARG A 265 1.79 2.16 -14.23
N ARG A 266 2.67 2.32 -13.23
CA ARG A 266 2.82 1.36 -12.15
C ARG A 266 1.63 1.38 -11.21
N ILE A 267 1.24 2.54 -10.68
CA ILE A 267 0.20 2.61 -9.65
C ILE A 267 -1.16 2.17 -10.22
N THR A 268 -1.45 2.51 -11.47
CA THR A 268 -2.67 2.09 -12.17
C THR A 268 -2.73 0.59 -12.37
N GLN A 269 -1.59 -0.07 -12.61
CA GLN A 269 -1.49 -1.53 -12.66
C GLN A 269 -1.72 -2.17 -11.29
N VAL A 270 -1.12 -1.64 -10.23
CA VAL A 270 -1.22 -2.17 -8.85
C VAL A 270 -2.64 -2.03 -8.32
N GLU A 271 -3.22 -0.82 -8.43
CA GLU A 271 -4.56 -0.50 -7.93
C GLU A 271 -5.67 -0.95 -8.91
N ARG A 272 -5.30 -1.50 -10.08
CA ARG A 272 -6.21 -1.92 -11.16
C ARG A 272 -7.16 -0.80 -11.61
N ILE A 273 -6.66 0.42 -11.65
CA ILE A 273 -7.39 1.60 -12.10
C ILE A 273 -7.11 1.81 -13.59
N TYR A 274 -8.14 1.74 -14.42
CA TYR A 274 -8.02 2.02 -15.85
C TYR A 274 -8.18 3.51 -16.14
N LEU A 275 -7.14 4.12 -16.71
CA LEU A 275 -7.17 5.47 -17.27
C LEU A 275 -7.41 5.38 -18.78
N SER A 276 -8.49 5.98 -19.27
CA SER A 276 -8.92 5.84 -20.66
C SER A 276 -8.10 6.69 -21.64
N ARG A 277 -7.47 7.76 -21.17
CA ARG A 277 -6.77 8.76 -22.01
C ARG A 277 -5.38 9.10 -21.50
N TYR A 278 -4.56 9.74 -22.35
CA TYR A 278 -3.28 10.39 -22.04
C TYR A 278 -2.12 9.49 -21.60
N MET A 279 -2.35 8.18 -21.54
CA MET A 279 -1.33 7.18 -21.21
C MET A 279 -0.64 6.59 -22.45
N ARG A 280 -1.01 7.03 -23.66
CA ARG A 280 -0.46 6.55 -24.94
C ARG A 280 0.33 7.64 -25.69
N LEU A 281 1.12 7.24 -26.68
CA LEU A 281 1.87 8.19 -27.52
C LEU A 281 0.94 8.89 -28.52
N ASP A 282 -0.09 8.20 -29.01
CA ASP A 282 -1.05 8.64 -30.02
C ASP A 282 -2.30 9.35 -29.46
N ASP A 283 -2.46 9.41 -28.13
CA ASP A 283 -3.47 10.22 -27.44
C ASP A 283 -2.81 11.27 -26.54
N PRO A 284 -2.14 12.28 -27.12
CA PRO A 284 -1.53 13.35 -26.35
C PRO A 284 -2.58 14.36 -25.84
N ALA A 285 -2.34 14.92 -24.65
CA ALA A 285 -3.04 16.12 -24.18
C ALA A 285 -2.53 17.38 -24.91
N ASP A 286 -3.41 18.36 -25.13
CA ASP A 286 -3.03 19.68 -25.68
C ASP A 286 -2.32 20.50 -24.59
N PRO A 287 -1.09 20.97 -24.83
CA PRO A 287 -0.38 21.81 -23.87
C PRO A 287 -1.09 23.15 -23.61
N ASN A 288 -1.92 23.68 -24.51
CA ASN A 288 -2.66 24.92 -24.29
C ASN A 288 -3.80 24.79 -23.26
N ASP A 289 -4.20 23.57 -22.92
CA ASP A 289 -5.27 23.32 -21.94
C ASP A 289 -4.78 23.36 -20.48
N TRP A 290 -3.51 23.71 -20.23
CA TRP A 290 -2.92 23.67 -18.88
C TRP A 290 -3.72 24.46 -17.84
N VAL A 291 -4.32 25.61 -18.21
CA VAL A 291 -5.18 26.41 -17.31
C VAL A 291 -6.40 25.60 -16.87
N MET A 292 -7.09 24.95 -17.80
CA MET A 292 -8.27 24.14 -17.49
C MET A 292 -7.90 22.92 -16.63
N ILE A 293 -6.75 22.29 -16.91
CA ILE A 293 -6.25 21.17 -16.11
C ILE A 293 -5.94 21.65 -14.68
N HIS A 294 -5.26 22.78 -14.54
CA HIS A 294 -4.94 23.38 -13.24
C HIS A 294 -6.20 23.72 -12.44
N GLU A 295 -7.17 24.41 -13.04
CA GLU A 295 -8.46 24.71 -12.39
C GLU A 295 -9.20 23.45 -11.92
N ALA A 296 -9.12 22.36 -12.70
CA ALA A 296 -9.70 21.09 -12.32
C ALA A 296 -8.97 20.43 -11.14
N VAL A 297 -7.63 20.47 -11.12
CA VAL A 297 -6.82 20.01 -9.99
C VAL A 297 -7.17 20.79 -8.71
N THR A 298 -7.19 22.13 -8.78
CA THR A 298 -7.55 22.99 -7.65
C THR A 298 -8.97 22.70 -7.12
N ARG A 299 -9.93 22.41 -8.00
CA ARG A 299 -11.28 22.04 -7.58
C ARG A 299 -11.30 20.74 -6.78
N ILE A 300 -10.50 19.75 -7.17
CA ILE A 300 -10.40 18.47 -6.43
C ILE A 300 -9.72 18.70 -5.08
N GLU A 301 -8.69 19.54 -5.01
CA GLU A 301 -8.05 19.92 -3.75
C GLU A 301 -9.05 20.57 -2.79
N GLN A 302 -9.87 21.49 -3.28
CA GLN A 302 -10.95 22.11 -2.48
C GLN A 302 -11.95 21.06 -1.98
N GLN A 303 -12.39 20.12 -2.83
CA GLN A 303 -13.27 19.02 -2.42
C GLN A 303 -12.64 18.13 -1.34
N LEU A 304 -11.34 17.85 -1.45
CA LEU A 304 -10.60 17.06 -0.48
C LEU A 304 -10.52 17.78 0.88
N ASP A 305 -10.21 19.08 0.85
CA ASP A 305 -10.14 19.91 2.06
C ASP A 305 -11.50 20.05 2.73
N ASP A 306 -12.57 20.27 1.98
CA ASP A 306 -13.93 20.31 2.51
C ASP A 306 -14.30 18.97 3.16
N THR A 307 -13.97 17.85 2.51
CA THR A 307 -14.20 16.51 3.08
C THR A 307 -13.42 16.30 4.39
N ARG A 308 -12.17 16.76 4.46
CA ARG A 308 -11.33 16.68 5.66
C ARG A 308 -11.86 17.57 6.79
N ARG A 309 -12.33 18.78 6.48
CA ARG A 309 -12.96 19.71 7.42
C ARG A 309 -14.23 19.11 8.00
N THR A 310 -15.13 18.61 7.15
CA THR A 310 -16.36 17.94 7.57
C THR A 310 -16.05 16.72 8.43
N SER A 311 -15.09 15.86 8.05
CA SER A 311 -14.69 14.72 8.87
C SER A 311 -14.13 15.13 10.24
N THR A 312 -13.41 16.25 10.32
CA THR A 312 -12.87 16.76 11.58
C THR A 312 -13.98 17.32 12.47
N GLU A 313 -14.93 18.06 11.92
CA GLU A 313 -16.07 18.60 12.67
C GLU A 313 -17.00 17.47 13.13
N ILE A 314 -17.28 16.46 12.29
CA ILE A 314 -18.02 15.25 12.69
C ILE A 314 -17.35 14.58 13.90
N LYS A 315 -16.03 14.37 13.86
CA LYS A 315 -15.30 13.78 15.00
C LYS A 315 -15.40 14.62 16.27
N LYS A 316 -15.40 15.94 16.14
CA LYS A 316 -15.55 16.87 17.27
C LYS A 316 -16.96 16.79 17.86
N GLN A 317 -18.00 16.76 17.03
CA GLN A 317 -19.39 16.62 17.48
C GLN A 317 -19.66 15.23 18.09
N ILE A 318 -19.13 14.15 17.53
CA ILE A 318 -19.20 12.80 18.15
C ILE A 318 -18.54 12.79 19.54
N ARG A 319 -17.38 13.44 19.70
CA ARG A 319 -16.73 13.55 21.02
C ARG A 319 -17.57 14.36 22.01
N LYS A 320 -18.16 15.47 21.55
CA LYS A 320 -19.07 16.29 22.36
C LYS A 320 -20.29 15.47 22.79
N LEU A 321 -20.91 14.73 21.88
CA LEU A 321 -22.02 13.82 22.17
C LEU A 321 -21.63 12.77 23.22
N GLY A 322 -20.47 12.12 23.05
CA GLY A 322 -19.93 11.16 24.03
C GLY A 322 -19.69 11.77 25.41
N TYR A 323 -19.22 13.02 25.46
CA TYR A 323 -19.03 13.74 26.71
C TYR A 323 -20.36 14.06 27.40
N GLU A 324 -21.33 14.64 26.69
CA GLU A 324 -22.62 15.03 27.25
C GLU A 324 -23.42 13.81 27.75
N THR A 325 -23.44 12.73 26.97
CA THR A 325 -24.06 11.46 27.37
C THR A 325 -23.40 10.87 28.62
N SER A 326 -22.07 10.93 28.73
CA SER A 326 -21.36 10.51 29.94
C SER A 326 -21.70 11.38 31.16
N GLN A 327 -21.92 12.70 30.98
CA GLN A 327 -22.30 13.58 32.08
C GLN A 327 -23.73 13.30 32.56
N ILE A 328 -24.68 13.08 31.63
CA ILE A 328 -26.07 12.70 31.95
C ILE A 328 -26.10 11.44 32.82
N ALA A 329 -25.27 10.43 32.51
CA ALA A 329 -25.20 9.19 33.27
C ALA A 329 -24.76 9.35 34.75
N HIS A 330 -24.17 10.50 35.11
CA HIS A 330 -23.66 10.76 36.46
C HIS A 330 -24.44 11.83 37.22
N LEU A 331 -25.38 12.52 36.58
CA LEU A 331 -26.13 13.63 37.18
C LEU A 331 -27.52 13.17 37.69
N PRO A 332 -28.02 13.77 38.78
CA PRO A 332 -29.44 13.70 39.14
C PRO A 332 -30.36 14.18 38.00
N ALA A 333 -31.57 13.62 37.92
CA ALA A 333 -32.48 13.85 36.80
C ALA A 333 -32.84 15.34 36.59
N ASP A 334 -33.03 16.09 37.67
CA ASP A 334 -33.33 17.52 37.65
C ASP A 334 -32.19 18.37 37.06
N LEU A 335 -30.94 17.95 37.26
CA LEU A 335 -29.75 18.62 36.72
C LEU A 335 -29.38 18.14 35.32
N ALA A 336 -29.95 17.02 34.85
CA ALA A 336 -29.68 16.45 33.55
C ALA A 336 -30.49 17.10 32.41
N LEU A 337 -31.63 17.74 32.69
CA LEU A 337 -32.54 18.31 31.69
C LEU A 337 -31.84 19.25 30.69
N PRO A 338 -31.03 20.26 31.09
CA PRO A 338 -30.37 21.14 30.13
C PRO A 338 -29.35 20.43 29.23
N ARG A 339 -28.81 19.28 29.66
CA ARG A 339 -27.84 18.52 28.85
C ARG A 339 -28.52 17.70 27.77
N TRP A 340 -29.77 17.27 27.98
CA TRP A 340 -30.54 16.61 26.93
C TRP A 340 -30.77 17.53 25.73
N GLU A 341 -31.01 18.82 25.97
CA GLU A 341 -31.09 19.83 24.90
C GLU A 341 -29.79 19.89 24.09
N ILE A 342 -28.63 19.94 24.76
CA ILE A 342 -27.32 19.94 24.09
C ILE A 342 -27.09 18.64 23.29
N VAL A 343 -27.53 17.49 23.81
CA VAL A 343 -27.47 16.20 23.11
C VAL A 343 -28.27 16.27 21.81
N PHE A 344 -29.52 16.75 21.84
CA PHE A 344 -30.34 16.85 20.64
C PHE A 344 -29.79 17.85 19.63
N THR A 345 -29.37 19.03 20.05
CA THR A 345 -28.70 19.99 19.15
C THR A 345 -27.44 19.39 18.52
N THR A 346 -26.67 18.61 19.28
CA THR A 346 -25.46 17.94 18.74
C THR A 346 -25.82 16.82 17.76
N ILE A 347 -26.96 16.15 17.93
CA ILE A 347 -27.47 15.18 16.96
C ILE A 347 -27.94 15.90 15.69
N GLU A 348 -28.65 17.01 15.81
CA GLU A 348 -29.06 17.84 14.66
C GLU A 348 -27.85 18.33 13.87
N ASP A 349 -26.83 18.88 14.55
CA ASP A 349 -25.56 19.29 13.92
C ASP A 349 -24.90 18.13 13.15
N LEU A 350 -24.96 16.91 13.68
CA LEU A 350 -24.43 15.71 13.01
C LEU A 350 -25.27 15.33 11.78
N LEU A 351 -26.60 15.40 11.87
CA LEU A 351 -27.51 15.11 10.75
C LEU A 351 -27.36 16.14 9.63
N ASP A 352 -27.18 17.42 9.96
CA ASP A 352 -26.92 18.50 9.00
C ASP A 352 -25.58 18.33 8.27
N MET A 353 -24.61 17.64 8.89
CA MET A 353 -23.36 17.20 8.26
C MET A 353 -23.49 15.87 7.48
N GLU A 354 -24.71 15.45 7.18
CA GLU A 354 -25.05 14.21 6.47
C GLU A 354 -24.56 12.93 7.16
N VAL A 355 -24.36 12.96 8.48
CA VAL A 355 -24.04 11.74 9.24
C VAL A 355 -25.27 10.83 9.25
N PRO A 356 -25.17 9.57 8.81
CA PRO A 356 -26.32 8.67 8.78
C PRO A 356 -26.94 8.51 10.17
N PRO A 357 -28.28 8.51 10.31
CA PRO A 357 -28.95 8.32 11.59
C PRO A 357 -28.54 7.05 12.34
N SER A 358 -28.10 6.03 11.61
CA SER A 358 -27.65 4.74 12.12
C SER A 358 -26.14 4.67 12.42
N HIS A 359 -25.42 5.80 12.36
CA HIS A 359 -23.96 5.82 12.56
C HIS A 359 -23.60 5.29 13.96
N PRO A 360 -22.75 4.26 14.09
CA PRO A 360 -22.52 3.57 15.36
C PRO A 360 -21.91 4.48 16.43
N ASP A 361 -21.02 5.40 16.06
CA ASP A 361 -20.41 6.32 17.02
C ASP A 361 -21.40 7.40 17.53
N MET A 362 -22.51 7.60 16.83
CA MET A 362 -23.62 8.45 17.29
C MET A 362 -24.61 7.66 18.13
N ILE A 363 -24.95 6.43 17.72
CA ILE A 363 -25.90 5.55 18.42
C ILE A 363 -25.34 5.03 19.75
N ASN A 364 -24.08 4.57 19.78
CA ASN A 364 -23.52 3.89 20.94
C ASN A 364 -23.55 4.73 22.24
N PRO A 365 -23.15 6.03 22.22
CA PRO A 365 -23.28 6.88 23.41
C PRO A 365 -24.73 7.01 23.90
N LEU A 366 -25.69 7.08 22.98
CA LEU A 366 -27.12 7.24 23.31
C LEU A 366 -27.72 5.98 23.94
N LEU A 367 -27.29 4.78 23.54
CA LEU A 367 -27.77 3.52 24.11
C LEU A 367 -27.60 3.45 25.63
N HIS A 368 -26.59 4.14 26.18
CA HIS A 368 -26.32 4.14 27.61
C HIS A 368 -27.28 5.01 28.42
N ILE A 369 -27.79 6.10 27.83
CA ILE A 369 -28.63 7.07 28.53
C ILE A 369 -30.11 6.99 28.13
N ALA A 370 -30.43 6.32 27.02
CA ALA A 370 -31.80 6.23 26.52
C ALA A 370 -32.83 5.66 27.53
N PRO A 371 -32.51 4.65 28.37
CA PRO A 371 -33.42 4.21 29.43
C PRO A 371 -33.66 5.24 30.54
N SER A 372 -32.89 6.33 30.58
CA SER A 372 -32.93 7.38 31.60
C SER A 372 -33.45 8.71 31.06
N ILE A 373 -34.07 8.73 29.87
CA ILE A 373 -34.73 9.92 29.35
C ILE A 373 -35.94 10.27 30.27
N PRO A 374 -36.03 11.50 30.80
CA PRO A 374 -37.19 11.92 31.59
C PRO A 374 -38.45 12.01 30.73
N ASP A 375 -39.62 11.74 31.31
CA ASP A 375 -40.90 11.80 30.61
C ASP A 375 -41.23 13.23 30.11
N GLU A 376 -40.63 14.26 30.72
CA GLU A 376 -40.80 15.66 30.34
C GLU A 376 -39.97 16.06 29.11
N VAL A 377 -39.01 15.22 28.68
CA VAL A 377 -38.13 15.52 27.55
C VAL A 377 -38.74 14.98 26.27
N GLU A 378 -39.29 15.87 25.46
CA GLU A 378 -39.75 15.54 24.10
C GLU A 378 -38.54 15.42 23.17
N VAL A 379 -38.47 14.30 22.44
CA VAL A 379 -37.46 14.11 21.39
C VAL A 379 -37.85 14.97 20.19
N PRO A 380 -37.00 15.90 19.71
CA PRO A 380 -37.30 16.70 18.54
C PRO A 380 -37.57 15.84 17.30
N ASP A 381 -38.47 16.28 16.41
CA ASP A 381 -38.83 15.56 15.19
C ASP A 381 -37.61 15.26 14.30
N SER A 382 -36.66 16.20 14.24
CA SER A 382 -35.34 16.07 13.58
C SER A 382 -34.53 14.87 14.09
N CYS A 383 -34.63 14.56 15.38
CA CYS A 383 -33.90 13.50 16.07
C CYS A 383 -34.66 12.17 16.12
N SER A 384 -35.95 12.15 15.76
CA SER A 384 -36.82 10.98 15.88
C SER A 384 -36.27 9.73 15.16
N THR A 385 -35.65 9.90 13.99
CA THR A 385 -35.06 8.79 13.23
C THR A 385 -33.88 8.15 13.96
N VAL A 386 -33.00 8.96 14.54
CA VAL A 386 -31.87 8.48 15.36
C VAL A 386 -32.41 7.76 16.59
N TRP A 387 -33.42 8.33 17.24
CA TRP A 387 -34.02 7.75 18.44
C TRP A 387 -34.70 6.42 18.17
N ASN A 388 -35.44 6.30 17.06
CA ASN A 388 -36.05 5.04 16.63
C ASN A 388 -34.98 3.96 16.40
N HIS A 389 -33.82 4.31 15.85
CA HIS A 389 -32.68 3.38 15.76
C HIS A 389 -32.13 2.98 17.13
N VAL A 390 -31.99 3.92 18.07
CA VAL A 390 -31.57 3.64 19.46
C VAL A 390 -32.54 2.66 20.12
N VAL A 391 -33.85 2.92 20.04
CA VAL A 391 -34.90 2.05 20.60
C VAL A 391 -34.86 0.66 19.97
N SER A 392 -34.78 0.59 18.64
CA SER A 392 -34.69 -0.69 17.92
C SER A 392 -33.47 -1.52 18.36
N VAL A 393 -32.30 -0.89 18.52
CA VAL A 393 -31.08 -1.58 19.01
C VAL A 393 -31.22 -2.03 20.47
N LEU A 394 -31.90 -1.27 21.33
CA LEU A 394 -32.18 -1.68 22.70
C LEU A 394 -33.14 -2.88 22.76
N GLU A 395 -34.17 -2.91 21.92
CA GLU A 395 -35.10 -4.04 21.80
C GLU A 395 -34.39 -5.30 21.31
N GLU A 396 -33.53 -5.20 20.29
CA GLU A 396 -32.71 -6.32 19.81
C GLU A 396 -31.76 -6.85 20.89
N LYS A 397 -31.15 -5.96 21.68
CA LYS A 397 -30.31 -6.34 22.82
C LYS A 397 -31.10 -7.09 23.88
N LYS A 398 -32.28 -6.59 24.24
CA LYS A 398 -33.18 -7.24 25.21
C LYS A 398 -33.61 -8.64 24.72
N GLN A 399 -34.03 -8.78 23.47
CA GLN A 399 -34.38 -10.07 22.87
C GLN A 399 -33.20 -11.04 22.85
N THR A 400 -31.99 -10.54 22.60
CA THR A 400 -30.76 -11.35 22.61
C THR A 400 -30.38 -11.78 24.03
N GLU A 401 -30.53 -10.91 25.03
CA GLU A 401 -30.33 -11.24 26.45
C GLU A 401 -31.34 -12.27 26.95
N GLU A 402 -32.62 -12.14 26.58
CA GLU A 402 -33.66 -13.12 26.90
C GLU A 402 -33.40 -14.47 26.22
N SER A 403 -33.00 -14.46 24.94
CA SER A 403 -32.63 -15.67 24.20
C SER A 403 -31.40 -16.37 24.77
N THR A 404 -30.37 -15.61 25.14
CA THR A 404 -29.15 -16.15 25.76
C THR A 404 -29.41 -16.65 27.17
N LYS A 405 -30.25 -15.96 27.96
CA LYS A 405 -30.72 -16.45 29.27
C LYS A 405 -31.53 -17.74 29.13
N ALA A 406 -32.44 -17.82 28.16
CA ALA A 406 -33.21 -19.03 27.88
C ALA A 406 -32.31 -20.21 27.45
N LEU A 407 -31.35 -19.95 26.55
CA LEU A 407 -30.37 -20.95 26.12
C LEU A 407 -29.50 -21.41 27.30
N ARG A 408 -29.01 -20.48 28.12
CA ARG A 408 -28.22 -20.79 29.32
C ARG A 408 -29.02 -21.66 30.28
N SER A 409 -30.28 -21.31 30.57
CA SER A 409 -31.17 -22.12 31.41
C SER A 409 -31.43 -23.52 30.83
N ARG A 410 -31.54 -23.68 29.50
CA ARG A 410 -31.68 -24.99 28.85
C ARG A 410 -30.39 -25.81 28.88
N MET A 411 -29.23 -25.16 28.77
CA MET A 411 -27.92 -25.83 28.74
C MET A 411 -27.36 -26.14 30.14
N GLU A 412 -27.76 -25.40 31.18
CA GLU A 412 -27.22 -25.53 32.53
C GLU A 412 -27.33 -26.96 33.10
N PRO A 413 -28.45 -27.71 32.95
CA PRO A 413 -28.53 -29.09 33.41
C PRO A 413 -27.54 -30.01 32.69
N GLY A 414 -27.35 -29.82 31.38
CA GLY A 414 -26.41 -30.58 30.56
C GLY A 414 -24.95 -30.27 30.91
N LEU A 415 -24.60 -28.99 31.07
CA LEU A 415 -23.26 -28.59 31.52
C LEU A 415 -22.94 -29.11 32.93
N ARG A 416 -23.91 -29.09 33.86
CA ARG A 416 -23.74 -29.69 35.20
C ARG A 416 -23.50 -31.19 35.12
N SER A 417 -24.22 -31.93 34.27
CA SER A 417 -24.02 -33.36 34.06
C SER A 417 -22.66 -33.70 33.44
N VAL A 418 -22.22 -32.94 32.43
CA VAL A 418 -20.92 -33.14 31.78
C VAL A 418 -19.77 -32.79 32.72
N THR A 419 -19.85 -31.68 33.45
CA THR A 419 -18.81 -31.31 34.43
C THR A 419 -18.75 -32.30 35.60
N GLN A 420 -19.89 -32.84 36.04
CA GLN A 420 -19.93 -33.89 37.06
C GLN A 420 -19.30 -35.19 36.54
N SER A 421 -19.60 -35.59 35.30
CA SER A 421 -19.04 -36.78 34.63
C SER A 421 -17.53 -36.65 34.36
N LEU A 422 -17.07 -35.47 33.95
CA LEU A 422 -15.64 -35.17 33.76
C LEU A 422 -14.89 -35.18 35.09
N LYS A 423 -15.48 -34.64 36.17
CA LYS A 423 -14.90 -34.75 37.52
C LYS A 423 -14.80 -36.21 37.98
N THR A 424 -15.77 -37.06 37.65
CA THR A 424 -15.71 -38.49 38.00
C THR A 424 -14.70 -39.27 37.15
N ARG A 425 -14.46 -38.83 35.91
CA ARG A 425 -13.52 -39.50 34.99
C ARG A 425 -12.07 -39.02 35.18
N ALA A 426 -11.88 -37.80 35.66
CA ALA A 426 -10.56 -37.25 35.98
C ALA A 426 -9.92 -37.90 37.22
N THR A 427 -10.72 -38.53 38.09
CA THR A 427 -10.21 -39.29 39.24
C THR A 427 -9.60 -40.66 38.90
N ASP A 428 -9.78 -41.17 37.67
CA ASP A 428 -9.36 -42.53 37.27
C ASP A 428 -8.26 -42.57 36.19
N LEU A 429 -7.74 -41.42 35.75
CA LEU A 429 -6.59 -41.41 34.84
C LEU A 429 -5.29 -41.42 35.66
N PRO A 430 -4.40 -42.41 35.47
CA PRO A 430 -3.07 -42.37 36.07
C PRO A 430 -2.37 -41.11 35.57
N GLU A 431 -1.89 -40.29 36.50
CA GLU A 431 -1.10 -39.09 36.24
C GLU A 431 0.08 -39.46 35.33
N THR A 432 -0.10 -39.32 34.01
CA THR A 432 1.04 -39.19 33.12
C THR A 432 1.74 -37.91 33.58
N PRO A 433 3.03 -37.93 33.93
CA PRO A 433 3.73 -36.74 34.37
C PRO A 433 3.61 -35.71 33.24
N GLU A 434 2.72 -34.75 33.43
CA GLU A 434 2.44 -33.67 32.50
C GLU A 434 3.69 -32.80 32.53
N ILE A 435 4.62 -33.06 31.60
CA ILE A 435 5.80 -32.22 31.44
C ILE A 435 5.27 -30.85 31.08
N ASP A 436 5.33 -29.95 32.05
CA ASP A 436 4.91 -28.57 31.90
C ASP A 436 5.70 -27.95 30.74
N SER A 437 5.00 -27.76 29.62
CA SER A 437 5.57 -27.23 28.39
C SER A 437 6.18 -25.86 28.60
N THR A 438 5.74 -25.11 29.62
CA THR A 438 6.31 -23.81 29.96
C THR A 438 7.72 -23.96 30.54
N THR A 439 7.94 -24.95 31.41
CA THR A 439 9.26 -25.26 31.99
C THR A 439 10.25 -25.69 30.90
N LEU A 440 9.83 -26.58 29.99
CA LEU A 440 10.68 -27.04 28.88
C LEU A 440 11.09 -25.88 27.95
N ILE A 441 10.17 -24.96 27.66
CA ILE A 441 10.46 -23.80 26.83
C ILE A 441 11.38 -22.82 27.55
N LYS A 442 11.16 -22.55 28.85
CA LYS A 442 12.07 -21.71 29.64
C LYS A 442 13.50 -22.25 29.62
N ASP A 443 13.69 -23.55 29.79
CA ASP A 443 15.01 -24.19 29.71
C ASP A 443 15.67 -24.04 28.33
N ARG A 444 14.89 -24.02 27.24
CA ARG A 444 15.41 -23.79 25.88
C ARG A 444 15.77 -22.32 25.60
N LEU A 445 15.12 -21.37 26.27
CA LEU A 445 15.38 -19.94 26.13
C LEU A 445 16.49 -19.45 27.06
N ARG A 446 16.73 -20.13 28.18
CA ARG A 446 17.77 -19.79 29.16
C ARG A 446 19.12 -19.58 28.50
N GLY A 447 19.72 -18.41 28.73
CA GLY A 447 21.04 -18.04 28.22
C GLY A 447 21.11 -17.80 26.70
N ARG A 448 19.95 -17.69 26.02
CA ARG A 448 19.86 -17.36 24.59
C ARG A 448 19.35 -15.94 24.37
N SER A 449 19.51 -15.44 23.14
CA SER A 449 18.98 -14.14 22.74
C SER A 449 17.67 -14.28 21.98
N ILE A 450 16.80 -13.29 22.12
CA ILE A 450 15.55 -13.17 21.36
C ILE A 450 15.51 -11.79 20.72
N VAL A 451 15.05 -11.70 19.48
CA VAL A 451 14.79 -10.42 18.82
C VAL A 451 13.30 -10.10 18.95
N LEU A 452 12.96 -8.91 19.46
CA LEU A 452 11.61 -8.37 19.50
C LEU A 452 11.53 -7.16 18.58
N VAL A 453 10.79 -7.30 17.48
CA VAL A 453 10.50 -6.19 16.56
C VAL A 453 9.22 -5.50 17.01
N SER A 454 9.36 -4.25 17.44
CA SER A 454 8.26 -3.45 17.90
C SER A 454 8.52 -1.96 17.65
N GLY A 455 7.71 -1.06 18.23
CA GLY A 455 8.03 0.36 18.29
C GLY A 455 9.11 0.65 19.36
N GLU A 456 9.10 1.88 19.89
CA GLU A 456 10.05 2.36 20.91
C GLU A 456 10.30 1.37 22.06
N VAL A 457 11.55 1.27 22.47
CA VAL A 457 12.02 0.36 23.52
C VAL A 457 11.36 0.72 24.85
N ARG A 458 10.71 -0.27 25.47
CA ARG A 458 10.15 -0.14 26.81
C ARG A 458 11.05 -0.84 27.82
N GLU A 459 12.03 -0.12 28.34
CA GLU A 459 13.05 -0.65 29.26
C GLU A 459 12.50 -1.50 30.42
N PRO A 460 11.42 -1.10 31.14
CA PRO A 460 10.85 -1.95 32.17
C PRO A 460 10.35 -3.31 31.66
N ALA A 461 9.70 -3.34 30.49
CA ALA A 461 9.23 -4.57 29.87
C ALA A 461 10.39 -5.42 29.34
N ARG A 462 11.41 -4.78 28.75
CA ARG A 462 12.62 -5.45 28.28
C ARG A 462 13.31 -6.20 29.42
N ARG A 463 13.54 -5.53 30.56
CA ARG A 463 14.15 -6.11 31.76
C ARG A 463 13.30 -7.21 32.38
N ALA A 464 11.97 -7.01 32.46
CA ALA A 464 11.07 -8.01 33.00
C ALA A 464 11.08 -9.31 32.18
N LEU A 465 11.02 -9.20 30.84
CA LEU A 465 11.09 -10.36 29.95
C LEU A 465 12.45 -11.05 30.00
N GLN A 466 13.53 -10.28 29.95
CA GLN A 466 14.89 -10.83 30.02
C GLN A 466 15.14 -11.57 31.34
N LYS A 467 14.66 -11.03 32.46
CA LYS A 467 14.77 -11.69 33.77
C LYS A 467 13.90 -12.95 33.87
N GLU A 468 12.62 -12.86 33.51
CA GLU A 468 11.66 -13.95 33.69
C GLU A 468 11.89 -15.15 32.77
N LEU A 469 12.41 -14.89 31.57
CA LEU A 469 12.79 -15.92 30.59
C LEU A 469 14.27 -16.30 30.68
N GLU A 470 15.02 -15.70 31.61
CA GLU A 470 16.45 -15.95 31.85
C GLU A 470 17.30 -15.83 30.57
N LEU A 471 17.00 -14.82 29.73
CA LEU A 471 17.65 -14.60 28.44
C LEU A 471 19.06 -14.03 28.64
N LYS A 472 19.98 -14.37 27.73
CA LYS A 472 21.26 -13.66 27.59
C LYS A 472 20.99 -12.19 27.26
N GLU A 473 20.13 -11.96 26.26
CA GLU A 473 19.73 -10.63 25.84
C GLU A 473 18.36 -10.64 25.16
N LEU A 474 17.55 -9.63 25.44
CA LEU A 474 16.40 -9.29 24.61
C LEU A 474 16.76 -8.11 23.71
N ILE A 475 16.96 -8.38 22.42
CA ILE A 475 17.29 -7.38 21.39
C ILE A 475 15.98 -6.73 20.96
N TRP A 476 15.74 -5.50 21.42
CA TRP A 476 14.52 -4.76 21.10
C TRP A 476 14.79 -3.85 19.90
N PHE A 477 14.19 -4.19 18.76
CA PHE A 477 14.46 -3.53 17.49
C PHE A 477 13.27 -2.68 17.06
N SER A 478 13.51 -1.40 16.73
CA SER A 478 12.50 -0.47 16.21
C SER A 478 12.71 -0.29 14.72
N LEU A 479 11.66 -0.53 13.93
CA LEU A 479 11.70 -0.30 12.48
C LEU A 479 11.17 1.09 12.18
N SER A 480 12.08 2.01 11.88
CA SER A 480 11.80 3.38 11.48
C SER A 480 11.96 3.58 9.96
N GLY A 481 12.79 2.77 9.30
CA GLY A 481 13.07 2.86 7.87
C GLY A 481 13.50 1.53 7.20
N PRO A 482 13.77 1.53 5.89
CA PRO A 482 14.27 0.36 5.16
C PRO A 482 15.71 -0.03 5.52
N GLU A 483 16.57 0.93 5.86
CA GLU A 483 17.95 0.70 6.32
C GLU A 483 18.02 -0.20 7.56
N ASP A 484 17.09 0.00 8.49
CA ASP A 484 16.94 -0.77 9.72
C ASP A 484 16.76 -2.28 9.47
N MET A 485 16.24 -2.65 8.29
CA MET A 485 16.01 -4.04 7.93
C MET A 485 17.33 -4.80 7.64
N MET A 486 18.37 -4.12 7.16
CA MET A 486 19.68 -4.76 6.96
C MET A 486 20.33 -5.11 8.31
N ASP A 487 20.29 -4.18 9.26
CA ASP A 487 20.81 -4.39 10.61
C ASP A 487 20.00 -5.47 11.33
N LEU A 488 18.66 -5.45 11.18
CA LEU A 488 17.79 -6.49 11.73
C LEU A 488 18.11 -7.88 11.16
N LYS A 489 18.44 -7.99 9.86
CA LYS A 489 18.88 -9.27 9.25
C LYS A 489 20.18 -9.76 9.85
N ALA A 490 21.13 -8.88 10.13
CA ALA A 490 22.39 -9.24 10.78
C ALA A 490 22.13 -9.77 12.21
N GLU A 491 21.29 -9.09 12.98
CA GLU A 491 20.90 -9.53 14.33
C GLU A 491 20.14 -10.86 14.31
N ILE A 492 19.15 -11.00 13.43
CA ILE A 492 18.40 -12.27 13.29
C ILE A 492 19.33 -13.39 12.81
N SER A 493 20.43 -13.12 12.10
CA SER A 493 21.37 -14.16 11.67
C SER A 493 22.32 -14.62 12.78
N SER A 494 22.42 -13.89 13.89
CA SER A 494 23.32 -14.22 15.01
C SER A 494 23.01 -15.61 15.58
N PRO A 495 24.01 -16.49 15.82
CA PRO A 495 23.79 -17.85 16.32
C PRO A 495 23.18 -17.90 17.73
N ASP A 496 23.27 -16.80 18.49
CA ASP A 496 22.68 -16.70 19.82
C ASP A 496 21.17 -16.43 19.79
N VAL A 497 20.64 -15.90 18.69
CA VAL A 497 19.22 -15.60 18.54
C VAL A 497 18.45 -16.88 18.21
N VAL A 498 17.52 -17.28 19.07
CA VAL A 498 16.77 -18.54 18.91
C VAL A 498 15.34 -18.37 18.39
N LEU A 499 14.76 -17.17 18.51
CA LEU A 499 13.44 -16.85 17.96
C LEU A 499 13.30 -15.35 17.71
N VAL A 500 12.35 -14.99 16.85
CA VAL A 500 11.98 -13.60 16.56
C VAL A 500 10.53 -13.38 16.96
N MET A 501 10.25 -12.29 17.67
CA MET A 501 8.90 -11.87 18.05
C MET A 501 8.52 -10.59 17.29
N VAL A 502 7.26 -10.48 16.88
CA VAL A 502 6.73 -9.27 16.24
C VAL A 502 5.48 -8.78 16.97
N SER A 503 5.44 -7.50 17.30
CA SER A 503 4.28 -6.87 17.92
C SER A 503 3.22 -6.48 16.88
N PRO A 504 1.95 -6.30 17.27
CA PRO A 504 0.90 -5.84 16.34
C PRO A 504 1.17 -4.46 15.74
N LYS A 505 2.01 -3.65 16.41
CA LYS A 505 2.33 -2.29 16.00
C LYS A 505 3.51 -2.22 15.03
N ALA A 506 4.27 -3.31 14.87
CA ALA A 506 5.29 -3.35 13.84
C ALA A 506 4.62 -3.23 12.48
N ALA A 507 5.10 -2.31 11.63
CA ALA A 507 4.46 -1.97 10.37
C ALA A 507 4.16 -3.22 9.54
N GLU A 508 2.95 -3.31 8.99
CA GLU A 508 2.49 -4.45 8.19
C GLU A 508 3.45 -4.76 7.02
N LYS A 509 4.06 -3.70 6.44
CA LYS A 509 5.08 -3.80 5.38
C LYS A 509 6.32 -4.59 5.80
N ALA A 510 6.75 -4.49 7.06
CA ALA A 510 7.94 -5.19 7.53
C ALA A 510 7.68 -6.65 7.88
N ARG A 511 6.41 -7.04 8.03
CA ARG A 511 6.01 -8.39 8.45
C ARG A 511 6.34 -9.43 7.38
N GLU A 512 6.11 -9.13 6.11
CA GLU A 512 6.39 -10.06 5.01
C GLU A 512 7.89 -10.31 4.87
N GLU A 513 8.68 -9.25 4.95
CA GLU A 513 10.15 -9.37 4.90
C GLU A 513 10.69 -10.13 6.11
N LEU A 514 10.18 -9.88 7.32
CA LEU A 514 10.55 -10.63 8.52
C LEU A 514 10.24 -12.12 8.40
N ILE A 515 9.11 -12.50 7.78
CA ILE A 515 8.78 -13.91 7.53
C ILE A 515 9.88 -14.54 6.65
N GLN A 516 10.25 -13.89 5.55
CA GLN A 516 11.31 -14.40 4.65
C GLN A 516 12.66 -14.54 5.35
N VAL A 517 13.03 -13.57 6.20
CA VAL A 517 14.28 -13.61 6.97
C VAL A 517 14.25 -14.74 8.01
N CYS A 518 13.14 -14.91 8.73
CA CYS A 518 12.98 -15.99 9.71
C CYS A 518 12.99 -17.37 9.04
N GLU A 519 12.35 -17.53 7.88
CA GLU A 519 12.34 -18.77 7.12
C GLU A 519 13.73 -19.13 6.59
N SER A 520 14.46 -18.16 6.02
CA SER A 520 15.82 -18.39 5.52
C SER A 520 16.84 -18.69 6.61
N THR A 521 16.64 -18.16 7.83
CA THR A 521 17.51 -18.42 8.99
C THR A 521 17.04 -19.63 9.83
N GLY A 522 15.88 -20.21 9.53
CA GLY A 522 15.30 -21.33 10.27
C GLY A 522 14.80 -20.96 11.67
N LYS A 523 14.58 -19.67 11.96
CA LYS A 523 14.17 -19.19 13.29
C LYS A 523 12.65 -19.05 13.36
N PRO A 524 11.99 -19.54 14.42
CA PRO A 524 10.55 -19.38 14.57
C PRO A 524 10.19 -17.90 14.76
N LEU A 525 9.14 -17.46 14.05
CA LEU A 525 8.55 -16.13 14.19
C LEU A 525 7.27 -16.24 15.04
N VAL A 526 7.25 -15.57 16.19
CA VAL A 526 6.10 -15.53 17.12
C VAL A 526 5.40 -14.19 17.02
N ARG A 527 4.08 -14.21 16.84
CA ARG A 527 3.24 -13.01 16.79
C ARG A 527 2.64 -12.74 18.15
N LEU A 528 2.87 -11.55 18.69
CA LEU A 528 2.24 -11.12 19.94
C LEU A 528 0.86 -10.54 19.61
N SER A 529 -0.19 -10.97 20.31
CA SER A 529 -1.54 -10.41 20.14
C SER A 529 -1.67 -9.08 20.89
N ILE A 530 -1.30 -9.05 22.18
CA ILE A 530 -1.41 -7.86 23.03
C ILE A 530 -0.34 -7.86 24.13
N GLY A 531 0.33 -6.72 24.31
CA GLY A 531 1.21 -6.46 25.46
C GLY A 531 2.54 -7.22 25.46
N TYR A 532 3.35 -6.96 26.50
CA TYR A 532 4.69 -7.54 26.70
C TYR A 532 4.82 -8.20 28.08
N GLY A 533 3.69 -8.63 28.66
CA GLY A 533 3.70 -9.33 29.94
C GLY A 533 4.40 -10.69 29.81
N PRO A 534 5.30 -11.10 30.73
CA PRO A 534 6.05 -12.34 30.59
C PRO A 534 5.18 -13.59 30.41
N SER A 535 4.08 -13.71 31.14
CA SER A 535 3.14 -14.84 31.00
C SER A 535 2.46 -14.86 29.63
N THR A 536 2.09 -13.69 29.10
CA THR A 536 1.49 -13.55 27.76
C THR A 536 2.49 -13.93 26.68
N VAL A 537 3.73 -13.46 26.79
CA VAL A 537 4.82 -13.78 25.86
C VAL A 537 5.14 -15.28 25.88
N LEU A 538 5.24 -15.88 27.07
CA LEU A 538 5.52 -17.31 27.21
C LEU A 538 4.39 -18.15 26.61
N SER A 539 3.13 -17.80 26.87
CA SER A 539 1.97 -18.46 26.25
C SER A 539 2.00 -18.36 24.72
N ALA A 540 2.35 -17.20 24.17
CA ALA A 540 2.49 -17.03 22.72
C ALA A 540 3.61 -17.91 22.14
N ILE A 541 4.75 -18.02 22.82
CA ILE A 541 5.87 -18.88 22.40
C ILE A 541 5.46 -20.36 22.45
N VAL A 542 4.83 -20.80 23.54
CA VAL A 542 4.36 -22.19 23.68
C VAL A 542 3.40 -22.53 22.54
N ASN A 543 2.42 -21.66 22.27
CA ASN A 543 1.38 -21.93 21.28
C ASN A 543 1.88 -21.87 19.83
N GLN A 544 2.94 -21.11 19.53
CA GLN A 544 3.36 -20.86 18.14
C GLN A 544 4.70 -21.49 17.76
N ALA A 545 5.57 -21.76 18.75
CA ALA A 545 6.96 -22.13 18.49
C ALA A 545 7.46 -23.34 19.30
N ALA A 546 6.63 -23.93 20.19
CA ALA A 546 7.10 -25.01 21.06
C ALA A 546 7.71 -26.21 20.32
N GLU A 547 7.06 -26.69 19.27
CA GLU A 547 7.54 -27.82 18.47
C GLU A 547 8.90 -27.55 17.80
N ARG A 548 9.10 -26.32 17.31
CA ARG A 548 10.35 -25.93 16.64
C ARG A 548 11.49 -25.74 17.64
N LEU A 549 11.21 -25.15 18.81
CA LEU A 549 12.22 -24.93 19.86
C LEU A 549 12.63 -26.23 20.57
N THR A 550 11.76 -27.22 20.63
CA THR A 550 12.04 -28.52 21.27
C THR A 550 12.73 -29.52 20.35
N GLY A 551 13.00 -29.15 19.09
CA GLY A 551 13.70 -30.00 18.14
C GLY A 551 12.82 -31.07 17.50
N GLY A 552 11.52 -30.80 17.33
CA GLY A 552 10.63 -31.56 16.46
C GLY A 552 11.14 -31.52 15.02
N SER A 553 12.07 -32.42 14.72
CA SER A 553 12.78 -32.49 13.45
C SER A 553 11.83 -33.01 12.35
N GLN A 554 11.19 -32.09 11.62
CA GLN A 554 10.61 -32.38 10.31
C GLN A 554 11.13 -31.46 9.18
N ALA A 555 11.94 -30.44 9.48
CA ALA A 555 12.37 -29.47 8.47
C ALA A 555 13.74 -29.77 7.81
N ALA A 556 14.55 -30.69 8.33
CA ALA A 556 15.90 -30.95 7.79
C ALA A 556 15.97 -31.97 6.64
N ALA A 557 14.86 -32.66 6.29
CA ALA A 557 14.88 -33.75 5.30
C ALA A 557 14.47 -33.36 3.87
N ARG A 558 14.35 -32.07 3.53
CA ARG A 558 14.01 -31.61 2.15
C ARG A 558 15.08 -30.75 1.45
N GLY A 559 16.29 -30.65 2.01
CA GLY A 559 17.44 -30.04 1.33
C GLY A 559 18.24 -31.09 0.57
N GLY A 560 18.22 -31.02 -0.76
CA GLY A 560 18.81 -32.00 -1.68
C GLY A 560 20.30 -32.30 -1.47
N SER A 561 20.60 -33.59 -1.49
CA SER A 561 21.95 -34.14 -1.62
C SER A 561 22.52 -33.81 -3.01
N LEU A 562 23.53 -32.94 -3.05
CA LEU A 562 24.41 -32.76 -4.21
C LEU A 562 25.52 -33.81 -4.12
N THR A 563 25.29 -34.99 -4.74
CA THR A 563 26.38 -35.92 -5.03
C THR A 563 27.10 -35.50 -6.31
N SER A 564 28.34 -35.07 -6.12
CA SER A 564 29.46 -35.10 -7.06
C SER A 564 29.47 -36.33 -7.97
N VAL A 565 29.53 -36.11 -9.30
CA VAL A 565 29.98 -37.10 -10.28
C VAL A 565 30.92 -36.42 -11.29
N ALA A 566 32.15 -36.92 -11.35
CA ALA A 566 33.19 -36.56 -12.30
C ALA A 566 33.03 -37.33 -13.65
N PRO A 567 33.74 -36.96 -14.73
CA PRO A 567 33.25 -37.10 -16.10
C PRO A 567 33.63 -38.43 -16.79
N GLY A 568 32.69 -38.97 -17.57
CA GLY A 568 32.89 -40.12 -18.46
C GLY A 568 32.77 -39.73 -19.94
N ARG A 569 33.78 -40.14 -20.74
CA ARG A 569 33.95 -39.92 -22.18
C ARG A 569 33.08 -40.85 -23.06
N SER A 570 32.97 -40.43 -24.34
CA SER A 570 32.63 -41.18 -25.57
C SER A 570 31.14 -41.48 -25.82
N SER A 571 30.61 -41.46 -27.05
CA SER A 571 31.11 -41.17 -28.40
C SER A 571 29.93 -41.17 -29.39
N VAL A 572 30.00 -40.30 -30.41
CA VAL A 572 29.60 -40.53 -31.82
C VAL A 572 28.16 -41.00 -32.15
N ALA A 573 27.41 -40.15 -32.86
CA ALA A 573 26.85 -40.51 -34.17
C ALA A 573 26.37 -39.26 -34.93
N SER A 574 27.07 -39.00 -36.03
CA SER A 574 26.78 -38.05 -37.11
C SER A 574 25.58 -38.50 -37.94
N ARG A 575 24.73 -37.57 -38.39
CA ARG A 575 24.08 -37.63 -39.71
C ARG A 575 23.79 -36.22 -40.25
N ARG A 576 24.37 -35.98 -41.44
CA ARG A 576 24.31 -34.79 -42.29
C ARG A 576 22.89 -34.54 -42.86
N ALA A 577 22.55 -33.27 -43.04
CA ALA A 577 21.52 -32.80 -43.98
C ALA A 577 22.21 -32.34 -45.29
N PRO A 578 21.59 -32.51 -46.48
CA PRO A 578 22.21 -32.12 -47.73
C PRO A 578 21.81 -30.71 -48.16
N SER A 579 22.81 -30.02 -48.70
CA SER A 579 22.72 -28.85 -49.57
C SER A 579 22.26 -29.26 -50.98
N THR A 580 21.41 -28.44 -51.61
CA THR A 580 21.39 -28.32 -53.08
C THR A 580 21.04 -26.90 -53.47
N SER A 581 21.95 -26.33 -54.25
CA SER A 581 21.85 -25.08 -54.98
C SER A 581 21.54 -25.34 -56.46
N ALA A 582 20.87 -24.36 -57.07
CA ALA A 582 21.17 -23.79 -58.39
C ALA A 582 20.33 -24.18 -59.63
N PHE A 583 20.16 -23.13 -60.46
CA PHE A 583 19.74 -23.01 -61.87
C PHE A 583 18.24 -23.22 -62.19
N GLY A 584 17.57 -22.41 -63.01
CA GLY A 584 17.94 -21.27 -63.87
C GLY A 584 16.85 -21.05 -64.95
N GLN A 585 16.86 -19.87 -65.59
CA GLN A 585 16.12 -19.47 -66.83
C GLN A 585 14.59 -19.33 -66.68
N GLY A 586 13.89 -18.25 -67.09
CA GLY A 586 14.12 -17.24 -68.13
C GLY A 586 13.10 -17.48 -69.25
N PHE A 587 12.07 -16.64 -69.40
CA PHE A 587 11.31 -16.42 -70.65
C PHE A 587 10.44 -15.15 -70.55
N ASP A 588 10.41 -14.43 -71.67
CA ASP A 588 9.78 -13.15 -71.97
C ASP A 588 8.27 -13.23 -72.33
N GLU A 589 7.67 -12.04 -72.41
CA GLU A 589 6.66 -11.56 -73.38
C GLU A 589 5.11 -11.73 -73.16
N GLU A 590 4.46 -10.58 -73.44
CA GLU A 590 3.10 -10.30 -73.97
C GLU A 590 1.86 -10.53 -73.07
N GLU A 591 1.12 -9.47 -72.71
CA GLU A 591 0.00 -8.78 -73.41
C GLU A 591 -1.32 -9.58 -73.41
N ASP A 592 -2.31 -9.14 -72.61
CA ASP A 592 -3.67 -8.75 -73.03
C ASP A 592 -4.67 -8.65 -71.84
N ASP A 593 -5.60 -7.69 -72.02
CA ASP A 593 -6.79 -7.25 -71.24
C ASP A 593 -6.66 -6.31 -70.02
#